data_AF-B9BU74-F1
#
_entry.id   AF-B9BU74-F1
#
_cell.length_a   1.000
_cell.length_b   1.000
_cell.length_c   1.000
_cell.angle_alpha   90.00
_cell.angle_beta   90.00
_cell.angle_gamma   90.00
#
_symmetry.space_group_name_H-M   'P 1'
#
loop_
_entity.id
_entity.type
_entity.pdbx_description
1 polymer ?
#
loop_
_entity_poly.entity_id
_entity_poly.type
_entity_poly.pdbx_seq_one_letter_code
_entity_poly.pdbx_strand_id
1 'polypeptide(L)'
;MYAITGITGKVGGALARELLAAGQPVRAVVRDATRAEAWAERGCEIATAFMEDSSSLAAAFEGATGVFILPPSEFDPEPGFPEARTVIDAVSAALLKARPGKVVCLSTIGAQADEVNLLTQRTLMEQALREMPMPVTFLRPGWFMENAAWDVASASDDGVIASYLQPLDKPVPMVATADVGQVAADLLRQTWYGVRVVELEGPRRVSPNDLAAAFASVLHRQVRAEVVERHTWEALFRTQGMKHPLPRMRMLDGFNEGWICFESNSDEILRGHVELETVVGELVSRRT
;
A
#
# COMPACT_ATOMS: atom_id res chain seq x y z
N MET A 1 -4.76 -22.95 -3.38
CA MET A 1 -4.45 -22.29 -2.09
C MET A 1 -3.77 -20.96 -2.38
N TYR A 2 -4.22 -19.85 -1.79
CA TYR A 2 -3.59 -18.53 -1.92
C TYR A 2 -3.02 -18.08 -0.58
N ALA A 3 -1.71 -17.86 -0.50
CA ALA A 3 -1.07 -17.39 0.73
C ALA A 3 -0.98 -15.86 0.72
N ILE A 4 -1.47 -15.20 1.78
CA ILE A 4 -1.59 -13.74 1.85
C ILE A 4 -0.81 -13.24 3.06
N THR A 5 0.27 -12.50 2.82
CA THR A 5 0.93 -11.74 3.90
C THR A 5 0.17 -10.44 4.16
N GLY A 6 0.22 -9.95 5.40
CA GLY A 6 -0.44 -8.70 5.77
C GLY A 6 -1.98 -8.75 5.72
N ILE A 7 -2.55 -9.95 5.83
CA ILE A 7 -4.00 -10.19 5.80
C ILE A 7 -4.80 -9.45 6.88
N THR A 8 -4.17 -9.10 8.01
CA THR A 8 -4.79 -8.32 9.08
C THR A 8 -4.81 -6.81 8.80
N GLY A 9 -4.17 -6.37 7.70
CA GLY A 9 -4.21 -4.99 7.22
C GLY A 9 -5.41 -4.71 6.30
N LYS A 10 -5.55 -3.45 5.88
CA LYS A 10 -6.68 -3.01 5.05
C LYS A 10 -6.71 -3.69 3.66
N VAL A 11 -5.59 -3.63 2.93
CA VAL A 11 -5.44 -4.24 1.60
C VAL A 11 -5.51 -5.77 1.66
N GLY A 12 -4.67 -6.41 2.47
CA GLY A 12 -4.63 -7.87 2.58
C GLY A 12 -5.95 -8.47 3.06
N GLY A 13 -6.64 -7.78 3.97
CA GLY A 13 -7.97 -8.18 4.43
C GLY A 13 -9.03 -8.04 3.34
N ALA A 14 -9.03 -6.95 2.57
CA ALA A 14 -9.94 -6.81 1.43
C ALA A 14 -9.70 -7.93 0.40
N LEU A 15 -8.45 -8.16 0.01
CA LEU A 15 -8.06 -9.25 -0.90
C LEU A 15 -8.54 -10.62 -0.40
N ALA A 16 -8.30 -10.96 0.87
CA ALA A 16 -8.72 -12.23 1.43
C ALA A 16 -10.24 -12.41 1.43
N ARG A 17 -11.00 -11.35 1.72
CA ARG A 17 -12.47 -11.39 1.64
C ARG A 17 -12.95 -11.69 0.23
N GLU A 18 -12.35 -11.07 -0.79
CA GLU A 18 -12.69 -11.32 -2.19
C GLU A 18 -12.37 -12.75 -2.63
N LEU A 19 -11.20 -13.28 -2.24
CA LEU A 19 -10.85 -14.67 -2.55
C LEU A 19 -11.79 -15.68 -1.89
N LEU A 20 -12.13 -15.47 -0.60
CA LEU A 20 -13.07 -16.33 0.12
C LEU A 20 -14.48 -16.26 -0.48
N ALA A 21 -14.96 -15.07 -0.86
CA ALA A 21 -16.24 -14.89 -1.54
C ALA A 21 -16.28 -15.62 -2.91
N ALA A 22 -15.14 -15.69 -3.59
CA ALA A 22 -14.96 -16.47 -4.82
C ALA A 22 -14.72 -17.98 -4.59
N GLY A 23 -14.91 -18.48 -3.38
CA GLY A 23 -14.74 -19.89 -3.02
C GLY A 23 -13.30 -20.40 -3.09
N GLN A 24 -12.31 -19.51 -3.07
CA GLN A 24 -10.91 -19.89 -3.14
C GLN A 24 -10.33 -20.18 -1.75
N PRO A 25 -9.53 -21.24 -1.59
CA PRO A 25 -8.86 -21.54 -0.33
C PRO A 25 -7.76 -20.51 -0.04
N VAL A 26 -7.78 -19.94 1.17
CA VAL A 26 -6.87 -18.89 1.62
C VAL A 26 -6.03 -19.37 2.80
N ARG A 27 -4.74 -19.07 2.77
CA ARG A 27 -3.82 -19.17 3.90
C ARG A 27 -3.46 -17.77 4.38
N ALA A 28 -3.85 -17.48 5.61
CA ALA A 28 -3.55 -16.26 6.33
C ALA A 28 -2.11 -16.34 6.89
N VAL A 29 -1.19 -15.56 6.33
CA VAL A 29 0.19 -15.48 6.82
C VAL A 29 0.31 -14.30 7.78
N VAL A 30 0.48 -14.59 9.07
CA VAL A 30 0.48 -13.61 10.16
C VAL A 30 1.75 -13.73 11.00
N ARG A 31 2.13 -12.64 11.68
CA ARG A 31 3.22 -12.69 12.68
C ARG A 31 2.76 -13.23 14.02
N ASP A 32 1.49 -13.01 14.34
CA ASP A 32 0.87 -13.37 15.61
C ASP A 32 -0.46 -14.09 15.31
N ALA A 33 -0.51 -15.37 15.67
CA ALA A 33 -1.67 -16.23 15.44
C ALA A 33 -2.92 -15.75 16.20
N THR A 34 -2.78 -15.03 17.33
CA THR A 34 -3.92 -14.50 18.08
C THR A 34 -4.70 -13.46 17.27
N ARG A 35 -4.03 -12.78 16.32
CA ARG A 35 -4.66 -11.81 15.41
C ARG A 35 -5.32 -12.45 14.19
N ALA A 36 -5.33 -13.78 14.11
CA ALA A 36 -5.86 -14.54 12.98
C ALA A 36 -7.15 -15.30 13.30
N GLU A 37 -7.68 -15.20 14.52
CA GLU A 37 -8.90 -15.90 14.96
C GLU A 37 -10.08 -15.65 14.01
N ALA A 38 -10.37 -14.37 13.73
CA ALA A 38 -11.43 -13.99 12.79
C ALA A 38 -11.21 -14.53 11.36
N TRP A 39 -9.98 -14.86 10.97
CA TRP A 39 -9.69 -15.48 9.67
C TRP A 39 -9.85 -17.00 9.71
N ALA A 40 -9.48 -17.64 10.82
CA ALA A 40 -9.70 -19.07 11.03
C ALA A 40 -11.21 -19.39 11.03
N GLU A 41 -12.03 -18.58 11.70
CA GLU A 41 -13.50 -18.71 11.70
C GLU A 41 -14.10 -18.58 10.29
N ARG A 42 -13.43 -17.85 9.40
CA ARG A 42 -13.83 -17.66 7.99
C ARG A 42 -13.28 -18.76 7.06
N GLY A 43 -12.66 -19.80 7.64
CA GLY A 43 -12.14 -20.95 6.91
C GLY A 43 -10.73 -20.79 6.33
N CYS A 44 -9.97 -19.77 6.77
CA CYS A 44 -8.57 -19.66 6.37
C CYS A 44 -7.69 -20.68 7.09
N GLU A 45 -6.72 -21.23 6.37
CA GLU A 45 -5.57 -21.87 7.00
C GLU A 45 -4.67 -20.81 7.63
N ILE A 46 -4.15 -21.04 8.83
CA ILE A 46 -3.28 -20.07 9.52
C ILE A 46 -1.83 -20.53 9.44
N ALA A 47 -0.95 -19.65 8.98
CA ALA A 47 0.49 -19.83 9.01
C ALA A 47 1.17 -18.66 9.71
N THR A 48 2.10 -18.97 10.61
CA THR A 48 2.90 -17.94 11.28
C THR A 48 4.23 -17.76 10.55
N ALA A 49 4.52 -16.53 10.12
CA ALA A 49 5.79 -16.19 9.49
C ALA A 49 6.19 -14.73 9.73
N PHE A 50 7.50 -14.49 9.73
CA PHE A 50 8.11 -13.16 9.80
C PHE A 50 8.66 -12.78 8.43
N MET A 51 8.55 -11.50 8.04
CA MET A 51 8.95 -11.06 6.69
C MET A 51 10.47 -11.12 6.49
N GLU A 52 11.21 -11.17 7.59
CA GLU A 52 12.66 -11.31 7.70
C GLU A 52 13.12 -12.78 7.86
N ASP A 53 12.22 -13.75 7.99
CA ASP A 53 12.53 -15.18 8.16
C ASP A 53 12.12 -15.98 6.92
N SER A 54 13.11 -16.26 6.06
CA SER A 54 12.94 -17.03 4.83
C SER A 54 12.41 -18.46 5.04
N SER A 55 12.73 -19.10 6.17
CA SER A 55 12.32 -20.48 6.44
C SER A 55 10.84 -20.53 6.80
N SER A 56 10.40 -19.61 7.66
CA SER A 56 8.98 -19.48 8.03
C SER A 56 8.11 -19.10 6.82
N LEU A 57 8.58 -18.16 5.98
CA LEU A 57 7.90 -17.77 4.75
C LEU A 57 7.83 -18.91 3.75
N ALA A 58 8.91 -19.67 3.56
CA ALA A 58 8.91 -20.81 2.63
C ALA A 58 7.87 -21.87 3.05
N ALA A 59 7.77 -22.18 4.34
CA ALA A 59 6.75 -23.08 4.87
C ALA A 59 5.34 -22.50 4.65
N ALA A 60 5.14 -21.21 4.89
CA ALA A 60 3.86 -20.55 4.65
C ALA A 60 3.46 -20.53 3.15
N PHE A 61 4.42 -20.54 2.23
CA PHE A 61 4.17 -20.52 0.78
C PHE A 61 4.08 -21.91 0.14
N GLU A 62 4.35 -22.98 0.90
CA GLU A 62 4.34 -24.34 0.37
C GLU A 62 2.98 -24.73 -0.21
N GLY A 63 2.97 -25.23 -1.45
CA GLY A 63 1.75 -25.62 -2.16
C GLY A 63 0.86 -24.47 -2.62
N ALA A 64 1.32 -23.21 -2.49
CA ALA A 64 0.52 -22.06 -2.90
C ALA A 64 0.41 -21.93 -4.42
N THR A 65 -0.82 -21.80 -4.91
CA THR A 65 -1.15 -21.49 -6.31
C THR A 65 -0.78 -20.05 -6.64
N GLY A 66 -0.87 -19.16 -5.66
CA GLY A 66 -0.42 -17.78 -5.76
C GLY A 66 -0.11 -17.21 -4.38
N VAL A 67 0.84 -16.29 -4.32
CA VAL A 67 1.24 -15.59 -3.09
C VAL A 67 1.03 -14.09 -3.27
N PHE A 68 0.36 -13.47 -2.28
CA PHE A 68 0.35 -12.03 -2.14
C PHE A 68 1.41 -11.60 -1.13
N ILE A 69 2.33 -10.75 -1.56
CA ILE A 69 3.35 -10.15 -0.71
C ILE A 69 2.97 -8.69 -0.45
N LEU A 70 2.66 -8.41 0.81
CA LEU A 70 2.65 -7.06 1.37
C LEU A 70 3.92 -6.84 2.18
N PRO A 71 4.92 -6.12 1.64
CA PRO A 71 6.10 -5.75 2.42
C PRO A 71 5.72 -4.83 3.58
N PRO A 72 6.43 -4.88 4.73
CA PRO A 72 6.24 -3.93 5.81
C PRO A 72 6.46 -2.49 5.34
N SER A 73 5.69 -1.56 5.91
CA SER A 73 5.91 -0.12 5.74
C SER A 73 6.94 0.35 6.77
N GLU A 74 8.03 0.93 6.30
CA GLU A 74 8.99 1.68 7.13
C GLU A 74 8.96 3.15 6.65
N PHE A 75 8.66 4.06 7.58
CA PHE A 75 8.43 5.48 7.30
C PHE A 75 9.63 6.36 7.64
N ASP A 76 10.63 5.82 8.33
CA ASP A 76 11.88 6.48 8.71
C ASP A 76 13.08 5.51 8.56
N PRO A 77 13.33 4.97 7.35
CA PRO A 77 14.33 3.93 7.16
C PRO A 77 15.75 4.43 7.40
N GLU A 78 16.64 3.55 7.88
CA GLU A 78 18.06 3.86 7.96
C GLU A 78 18.68 4.09 6.57
N PRO A 79 19.72 4.94 6.46
CA PRO A 79 20.44 5.15 5.21
C PRO A 79 20.91 3.84 4.59
N GLY A 80 20.56 3.61 3.32
CA GLY A 80 20.87 2.37 2.60
C GLY A 80 19.77 1.29 2.67
N PHE A 81 18.70 1.54 3.42
CA PHE A 81 17.51 0.67 3.55
C PHE A 81 17.82 -0.76 4.04
N PRO A 82 18.61 -0.96 5.10
CA PRO A 82 18.96 -2.30 5.58
C PRO A 82 17.74 -3.14 5.93
N GLU A 83 16.70 -2.54 6.51
CA GLU A 83 15.44 -3.21 6.88
C GLU A 83 14.73 -3.77 5.65
N ALA A 84 14.64 -2.96 4.58
CA ALA A 84 14.05 -3.41 3.32
C ALA A 84 14.88 -4.53 2.69
N ARG A 85 16.21 -4.43 2.73
CA ARG A 85 17.13 -5.46 2.18
C ARG A 85 16.97 -6.79 2.89
N THR A 86 16.91 -6.80 4.22
CA THR A 86 16.67 -8.02 5.01
C THR A 86 15.36 -8.70 4.61
N VAL A 87 14.28 -7.93 4.44
CA VAL A 87 12.99 -8.47 3.98
C VAL A 87 13.08 -8.98 2.54
N ILE A 88 13.75 -8.26 1.64
CA ILE A 88 13.93 -8.65 0.24
C ILE A 88 14.66 -9.98 0.15
N ASP A 89 15.77 -10.15 0.88
CA ASP A 89 16.56 -11.38 0.90
C ASP A 89 15.73 -12.56 1.40
N ALA A 90 14.99 -12.35 2.49
CA ALA A 90 14.16 -13.39 3.10
C ALA A 90 13.01 -13.83 2.19
N VAL A 91 12.27 -12.87 1.60
CA VAL A 91 11.17 -13.14 0.67
C VAL A 91 11.69 -13.82 -0.60
N SER A 92 12.80 -13.34 -1.16
CA SER A 92 13.41 -13.92 -2.37
C SER A 92 13.81 -15.38 -2.14
N ALA A 93 14.49 -15.67 -1.04
CA ALA A 93 14.88 -17.04 -0.67
C ALA A 93 13.65 -17.94 -0.44
N ALA A 94 12.60 -17.41 0.20
CA ALA A 94 11.36 -18.14 0.43
C ALA A 94 10.62 -18.50 -0.87
N LEU A 95 10.52 -17.55 -1.80
CA LEU A 95 9.88 -17.76 -3.10
C LEU A 95 10.65 -18.77 -3.95
N LEU A 96 11.98 -18.72 -3.97
CA LEU A 96 12.82 -19.68 -4.68
C LEU A 96 12.72 -21.10 -4.13
N LYS A 97 12.52 -21.24 -2.80
CA LYS A 97 12.34 -22.52 -2.13
C LYS A 97 10.93 -23.08 -2.33
N ALA A 98 9.90 -22.29 -2.08
CA ALA A 98 8.50 -22.73 -2.13
C ALA A 98 7.95 -22.85 -3.56
N ARG A 99 8.50 -22.06 -4.51
CA ARG A 99 8.11 -22.02 -5.92
C ARG A 99 6.59 -21.94 -6.14
N PRO A 100 5.91 -20.92 -5.59
CA PRO A 100 4.48 -20.76 -5.82
C PRO A 100 4.18 -20.57 -7.31
N GLY A 101 2.94 -20.89 -7.71
CA GLY A 101 2.52 -20.79 -9.11
C GLY A 101 2.60 -19.37 -9.69
N LYS A 102 2.50 -18.34 -8.85
CA LYS A 102 2.65 -16.92 -9.19
C LYS A 102 2.77 -16.04 -7.94
N VAL A 103 3.21 -14.80 -8.13
CA VAL A 103 3.32 -13.79 -7.07
C VAL A 103 2.65 -12.49 -7.50
N VAL A 104 1.88 -11.89 -6.60
CA VAL A 104 1.47 -10.49 -6.68
C VAL A 104 2.13 -9.77 -5.52
N CYS A 105 3.04 -8.84 -5.82
CA CYS A 105 3.70 -8.01 -4.82
C CYS A 105 3.05 -6.62 -4.81
N LEU A 106 2.62 -6.17 -3.62
CA LEU A 106 2.18 -4.78 -3.48
C LEU A 106 3.39 -3.85 -3.52
N SER A 107 3.43 -3.05 -4.56
CA SER A 107 4.39 -1.97 -4.79
C SER A 107 3.70 -0.63 -4.58
N THR A 108 4.10 0.41 -5.31
CA THR A 108 3.59 1.78 -5.19
C THR A 108 3.80 2.55 -6.49
N ILE A 109 2.96 3.55 -6.74
CA ILE A 109 3.29 4.64 -7.68
C ILE A 109 4.68 5.20 -7.36
N GLY A 110 5.49 5.48 -8.40
CA GLY A 110 6.85 5.99 -8.25
C GLY A 110 7.90 4.95 -7.82
N ALA A 111 7.57 3.65 -7.80
CA ALA A 111 8.58 2.61 -7.55
C ALA A 111 9.69 2.56 -8.63
N GLN A 112 9.45 3.18 -9.79
CA GLN A 112 10.41 3.34 -10.88
C GLN A 112 11.19 4.67 -10.84
N ALA A 113 10.98 5.53 -9.85
CA ALA A 113 11.68 6.82 -9.77
C ALA A 113 13.19 6.64 -9.59
N ASP A 114 13.97 7.48 -10.25
CA ASP A 114 15.44 7.48 -10.18
C ASP A 114 15.95 8.11 -8.86
N GLU A 115 15.22 9.08 -8.33
CA GLU A 115 15.57 9.80 -7.12
C GLU A 115 15.37 8.94 -5.87
N VAL A 116 16.41 8.86 -5.03
CA VAL A 116 16.30 8.20 -3.72
C VAL A 116 15.27 8.92 -2.85
N ASN A 117 14.27 8.16 -2.39
CA ASN A 117 13.17 8.64 -1.57
C ASN A 117 12.59 7.49 -0.71
N LEU A 118 11.51 7.74 0.03
CA LEU A 118 10.92 6.75 0.93
C LEU A 118 10.47 5.46 0.19
N LEU A 119 10.03 5.60 -1.07
CA LEU A 119 9.52 4.53 -1.91
C LEU A 119 10.64 3.69 -2.55
N THR A 120 11.91 4.08 -2.43
CA THR A 120 13.05 3.31 -2.95
C THR A 120 13.09 1.88 -2.39
N GLN A 121 12.52 1.66 -1.20
CA GLN A 121 12.33 0.31 -0.64
C GLN A 121 11.49 -0.60 -1.55
N ARG A 122 10.52 -0.05 -2.28
CA ARG A 122 9.70 -0.75 -3.27
C ARG A 122 10.46 -0.94 -4.58
N THR A 123 11.25 0.05 -5.03
CA THR A 123 12.18 -0.10 -6.15
C THR A 123 13.11 -1.30 -5.98
N LEU A 124 13.76 -1.41 -4.80
CA LEU A 124 14.67 -2.50 -4.48
C LEU A 124 13.95 -3.87 -4.48
N MET A 125 12.72 -3.92 -3.97
CA MET A 125 11.89 -5.13 -3.98
C MET A 125 11.49 -5.54 -5.40
N GLU A 126 11.09 -4.58 -6.25
CA GLU A 126 10.75 -4.88 -7.64
C GLU A 126 11.96 -5.42 -8.41
N GLN A 127 13.13 -4.81 -8.23
CA GLN A 127 14.37 -5.26 -8.87
C GLN A 127 14.71 -6.70 -8.48
N ALA A 128 14.64 -7.03 -7.19
CA ALA A 128 14.95 -8.38 -6.71
C ALA A 128 13.95 -9.44 -7.19
N LEU A 129 12.65 -9.11 -7.21
CA LEU A 129 11.61 -10.07 -7.59
C LEU A 129 11.41 -10.18 -9.10
N ARG A 130 11.93 -9.26 -9.91
CA ARG A 130 11.80 -9.29 -11.38
C ARG A 130 12.54 -10.49 -12.00
N GLU A 131 13.62 -10.95 -11.37
CA GLU A 131 14.44 -12.07 -11.85
C GLU A 131 13.92 -13.45 -11.40
N MET A 132 12.72 -13.50 -10.82
CA MET A 132 12.15 -14.73 -10.28
C MET A 132 11.68 -15.68 -11.40
N PRO A 133 11.83 -17.01 -11.21
CA PRO A 133 11.48 -17.99 -12.25
C PRO A 133 9.96 -18.23 -12.41
N MET A 134 9.14 -17.70 -11.50
CA MET A 134 7.68 -17.78 -11.56
C MET A 134 7.07 -16.44 -12.02
N PRO A 135 5.82 -16.42 -12.51
CA PRO A 135 5.17 -15.18 -12.89
C PRO A 135 5.04 -14.21 -11.70
N VAL A 136 5.43 -12.95 -11.92
CA VAL A 136 5.36 -11.89 -10.91
C VAL A 136 4.55 -10.72 -11.44
N THR A 137 3.63 -10.20 -10.63
CA THR A 137 2.97 -8.92 -10.87
C THR A 137 3.35 -7.93 -9.79
N PHE A 138 3.80 -6.75 -10.18
CA PHE A 138 3.94 -5.60 -9.30
C PHE A 138 2.68 -4.74 -9.38
N LEU A 139 1.87 -4.75 -8.32
CA LEU A 139 0.70 -3.88 -8.23
C LEU A 139 1.14 -2.54 -7.65
N ARG A 140 1.15 -1.49 -8.46
CA ARG A 140 1.53 -0.12 -8.10
C ARG A 140 0.27 0.75 -7.90
N PRO A 141 -0.34 0.75 -6.70
CA PRO A 141 -1.44 1.65 -6.42
C PRO A 141 -0.97 3.11 -6.29
N GLY A 142 -1.89 4.04 -6.52
CA GLY A 142 -1.75 5.44 -6.13
C GLY A 142 -1.71 5.63 -4.61
N TRP A 143 -1.70 6.88 -4.19
CA TRP A 143 -1.70 7.26 -2.78
C TRP A 143 -2.98 6.77 -2.07
N PHE A 144 -2.87 6.10 -0.92
CA PHE A 144 -4.06 5.58 -0.26
C PHE A 144 -4.94 6.70 0.29
N MET A 145 -6.23 6.69 -0.08
CA MET A 145 -7.23 7.61 0.46
C MET A 145 -7.32 7.49 1.99
N GLU A 146 -7.06 6.29 2.51
CA GLU A 146 -7.05 5.97 3.94
C GLU A 146 -5.98 6.69 4.76
N ASN A 147 -4.99 7.32 4.10
CA ASN A 147 -4.02 8.18 4.77
C ASN A 147 -4.69 9.43 5.37
N ALA A 148 -5.89 9.81 4.89
CA ALA A 148 -6.71 10.86 5.49
C ALA A 148 -7.09 10.57 6.96
N ALA A 149 -6.86 9.35 7.46
CA ALA A 149 -7.07 8.99 8.87
C ALA A 149 -6.31 9.92 9.83
N TRP A 150 -5.14 10.44 9.44
CA TRP A 150 -4.36 11.38 10.25
C TRP A 150 -5.00 12.76 10.37
N ASP A 151 -5.87 13.12 9.43
CA ASP A 151 -6.51 14.43 9.36
C ASP A 151 -7.89 14.46 10.04
N VAL A 152 -8.46 13.31 10.39
CA VAL A 152 -9.82 13.22 10.99
C VAL A 152 -9.95 14.10 12.23
N ALA A 153 -8.92 14.13 13.09
CA ALA A 153 -8.93 14.92 14.31
C ALA A 153 -9.03 16.42 14.01
N SER A 154 -8.05 16.98 13.29
CA SER A 154 -7.99 18.40 12.97
C SER A 154 -9.13 18.85 12.04
N ALA A 155 -9.58 17.99 11.12
CA ALA A 155 -10.74 18.27 10.28
C ALA A 155 -12.01 18.45 11.12
N SER A 156 -12.25 17.55 12.09
CA SER A 156 -13.47 17.60 12.89
C SER A 156 -13.42 18.60 14.03
N ASP A 157 -12.24 18.93 14.54
CA ASP A 157 -12.08 19.84 15.69
C ASP A 157 -11.91 21.28 15.17
N ASP A 158 -10.91 21.49 14.31
CA ASP A 158 -10.45 22.82 13.87
C ASP A 158 -10.99 23.21 12.47
N GLY A 159 -11.46 22.26 11.67
CA GLY A 159 -11.90 22.53 10.30
C GLY A 159 -10.73 22.72 9.33
N VAL A 160 -9.60 22.10 9.63
CA VAL A 160 -8.38 22.21 8.82
C VAL A 160 -7.74 20.84 8.62
N ILE A 161 -7.22 20.60 7.42
CA ILE A 161 -6.32 19.49 7.13
C ILE A 161 -4.96 20.04 6.68
N ALA A 162 -3.87 19.46 7.18
CA ALA A 162 -2.53 19.91 6.88
C ALA A 162 -2.01 19.15 5.64
N SER A 163 -1.75 19.86 4.55
CA SER A 163 -1.28 19.27 3.30
C SER A 163 0.21 19.48 3.09
N TYR A 164 0.92 18.36 2.97
CA TYR A 164 2.27 18.31 2.43
C TYR A 164 2.28 18.21 0.90
N LEU A 165 1.14 17.83 0.30
CA LEU A 165 0.95 17.80 -1.15
C LEU A 165 0.60 19.21 -1.65
N GLN A 166 1.32 19.68 -2.65
CA GLN A 166 1.29 21.07 -3.12
C GLN A 166 1.46 21.16 -4.65
N PRO A 167 0.85 22.17 -5.29
CA PRO A 167 -0.13 23.11 -4.73
C PRO A 167 -1.45 22.43 -4.36
N LEU A 168 -2.31 23.10 -3.56
CA LEU A 168 -3.50 22.49 -2.96
C LEU A 168 -4.59 22.07 -3.98
N ASP A 169 -4.52 22.60 -5.19
CA ASP A 169 -5.38 22.28 -6.33
C ASP A 169 -4.76 21.26 -7.28
N LYS A 170 -3.50 20.82 -7.05
CA LYS A 170 -2.86 19.79 -7.88
C LYS A 170 -3.45 18.41 -7.57
N PRO A 171 -4.08 17.75 -8.54
CA PRO A 171 -4.60 16.40 -8.32
C PRO A 171 -3.47 15.37 -8.35
N VAL A 172 -3.51 14.43 -7.41
CA VAL A 172 -2.62 13.26 -7.37
C VAL A 172 -3.43 11.97 -7.53
N PRO A 173 -2.83 10.91 -8.12
CA PRO A 173 -3.42 9.58 -8.11
C PRO A 173 -3.66 9.12 -6.67
N MET A 174 -4.93 8.93 -6.30
CA MET A 174 -5.31 8.31 -5.03
C MET A 174 -6.17 7.08 -5.27
N VAL A 175 -6.17 6.12 -4.35
CA VAL A 175 -6.99 4.89 -4.44
C VAL A 175 -7.41 4.40 -3.06
N ALA A 176 -8.58 3.80 -2.95
CA ALA A 176 -9.02 3.12 -1.73
C ALA A 176 -8.35 1.75 -1.59
N THR A 177 -7.94 1.38 -0.38
CA THR A 177 -7.38 0.04 -0.10
C THR A 177 -8.33 -1.11 -0.41
N ALA A 178 -9.65 -0.86 -0.44
CA ALA A 178 -10.65 -1.81 -0.88
C ALA A 178 -10.48 -2.18 -2.37
N ASP A 179 -10.36 -1.18 -3.26
CA ASP A 179 -10.06 -1.38 -4.69
C ASP A 179 -8.74 -2.11 -4.90
N VAL A 180 -7.70 -1.74 -4.14
CA VAL A 180 -6.40 -2.40 -4.20
C VAL A 180 -6.51 -3.88 -3.83
N GLY A 181 -7.27 -4.20 -2.78
CA GLY A 181 -7.51 -5.59 -2.37
C GLY A 181 -8.27 -6.39 -3.42
N GLN A 182 -9.30 -5.80 -4.03
CA GLN A 182 -10.08 -6.44 -5.10
C GLN A 182 -9.21 -6.71 -6.33
N VAL A 183 -8.49 -5.70 -6.83
CA VAL A 183 -7.59 -5.88 -7.97
C VAL A 183 -6.52 -6.92 -7.68
N ALA A 184 -5.95 -6.93 -6.47
CA ALA A 184 -4.97 -7.95 -6.10
C ALA A 184 -5.56 -9.37 -6.11
N ALA A 185 -6.81 -9.54 -5.66
CA ALA A 185 -7.52 -10.82 -5.71
C ALA A 185 -7.78 -11.26 -7.17
N ASP A 186 -8.18 -10.33 -8.04
CA ASP A 186 -8.38 -10.59 -9.47
C ASP A 186 -7.08 -11.00 -10.15
N LEU A 187 -6.00 -10.27 -9.89
CA LEU A 187 -4.67 -10.58 -10.42
C LEU A 187 -4.24 -11.98 -10.02
N LEU A 188 -4.42 -12.41 -8.78
CA LEU A 188 -4.07 -13.76 -8.33
C LEU A 188 -4.87 -14.87 -9.02
N ARG A 189 -6.10 -14.59 -9.48
CA ARG A 189 -6.95 -15.54 -10.19
C ARG A 189 -6.65 -15.61 -11.69
N GLN A 190 -6.01 -14.59 -12.25
CA GLN A 190 -5.59 -14.57 -13.66
C GLN A 190 -4.39 -15.49 -13.93
N THR A 191 -4.23 -15.89 -15.19
CA THR A 191 -3.04 -16.59 -15.69
C THR A 191 -2.23 -15.65 -16.57
N TRP A 192 -0.93 -15.55 -16.31
CA TRP A 192 0.03 -14.81 -17.11
C TRP A 192 1.41 -15.49 -16.99
N TYR A 193 2.36 -15.03 -17.81
CA TYR A 193 3.75 -15.47 -17.78
C TYR A 193 4.68 -14.27 -17.62
N GLY A 194 5.86 -14.53 -17.05
CA GLY A 194 6.88 -13.50 -16.85
C GLY A 194 6.45 -12.42 -15.86
N VAL A 195 7.03 -11.24 -16.03
CA VAL A 195 6.84 -10.08 -15.16
C VAL A 195 5.86 -9.10 -15.80
N ARG A 196 4.94 -8.58 -15.00
CA ARG A 196 4.09 -7.43 -15.40
C ARG A 196 3.97 -6.41 -14.27
N VAL A 197 3.75 -5.16 -14.66
CA VAL A 197 3.40 -4.06 -13.76
C VAL A 197 1.93 -3.73 -13.99
N VAL A 198 1.20 -3.50 -12.91
CA VAL A 198 -0.21 -3.07 -12.95
C VAL A 198 -0.34 -1.83 -12.11
N GLU A 199 -0.72 -0.72 -12.74
CA GLU A 199 -0.94 0.56 -12.07
C GLU A 199 -2.43 0.76 -11.82
N LEU A 200 -2.75 1.31 -10.65
CA LEU A 200 -4.13 1.43 -10.16
C LEU A 200 -4.33 2.77 -9.47
N GLU A 201 -5.28 3.57 -9.96
CA GLU A 201 -5.82 4.71 -9.23
C GLU A 201 -7.33 4.58 -9.05
N GLY A 202 -7.91 5.42 -8.19
CA GLY A 202 -9.34 5.49 -7.97
C GLY A 202 -10.10 6.05 -9.19
N PRO A 203 -11.41 6.30 -9.04
CA PRO A 203 -12.27 6.73 -10.14
C PRO A 203 -11.83 8.05 -10.77
N ARG A 204 -11.18 8.92 -9.96
CA ARG A 204 -10.57 10.18 -10.39
C ARG A 204 -9.35 10.50 -9.53
N ARG A 205 -8.50 11.39 -10.03
CA ARG A 205 -7.41 11.97 -9.22
C ARG A 205 -7.97 12.99 -8.22
N VAL A 206 -7.28 13.15 -7.10
CA VAL A 206 -7.75 13.91 -5.93
C VAL A 206 -6.69 14.94 -5.54
N SER A 207 -7.10 16.20 -5.40
CA SER A 207 -6.27 17.27 -4.84
C SER A 207 -6.47 17.39 -3.33
N PRO A 208 -5.55 18.06 -2.59
CA PRO A 208 -5.78 18.43 -1.19
C PRO A 208 -7.09 19.18 -0.95
N ASN A 209 -7.48 20.08 -1.87
CA ASN A 209 -8.76 20.78 -1.80
C ASN A 209 -9.96 19.83 -1.96
N ASP A 210 -9.87 18.82 -2.82
CA ASP A 210 -10.91 17.78 -2.94
C ASP A 210 -11.04 16.96 -1.64
N LEU A 211 -9.91 16.65 -0.99
CA LEU A 211 -9.92 15.94 0.29
C LEU A 211 -10.57 16.78 1.39
N ALA A 212 -10.25 18.08 1.47
CA ALA A 212 -10.91 19.00 2.39
C ALA A 212 -12.42 19.12 2.10
N ALA A 213 -12.82 19.16 0.83
CA ALA A 213 -14.23 19.18 0.43
C ALA A 213 -14.96 17.89 0.83
N ALA A 214 -14.32 16.72 0.70
CA ALA A 214 -14.88 15.45 1.15
C ALA A 214 -15.11 15.43 2.67
N PHE A 215 -14.13 15.90 3.46
CA PHE A 215 -14.32 16.09 4.90
C PHE A 215 -15.45 17.07 5.23
N ALA A 216 -15.51 18.20 4.52
CA ALA A 216 -16.55 19.21 4.74
C ALA A 216 -17.96 18.66 4.50
N SER A 217 -18.12 17.86 3.43
CA SER A 217 -19.37 17.17 3.10
C SER A 217 -19.77 16.18 4.19
N VAL A 218 -18.86 15.30 4.60
CA VAL A 218 -19.10 14.23 5.58
C VAL A 218 -19.37 14.78 6.99
N LEU A 219 -18.62 15.79 7.42
CA LEU A 219 -18.73 16.38 8.76
C LEU A 219 -19.82 17.45 8.85
N HIS A 220 -20.43 17.84 7.73
CA HIS A 220 -21.38 18.94 7.64
C HIS A 220 -20.85 20.26 8.24
N ARG A 221 -19.55 20.54 8.07
CA ARG A 221 -18.87 21.77 8.52
C ARG A 221 -17.85 22.24 7.50
N GLN A 222 -17.45 23.51 7.59
CA GLN A 222 -16.34 24.01 6.76
C GLN A 222 -15.03 23.32 7.13
N VAL A 223 -14.35 22.78 6.12
CA VAL A 223 -13.00 22.22 6.23
C VAL A 223 -12.17 22.74 5.06
N ARG A 224 -10.95 23.19 5.32
CA ARG A 224 -10.02 23.66 4.28
C ARG A 224 -8.66 22.99 4.41
N ALA A 225 -7.99 22.81 3.27
CA ALA A 225 -6.60 22.38 3.26
C ALA A 225 -5.68 23.58 3.53
N GLU A 226 -4.63 23.36 4.32
CA GLU A 226 -3.57 24.33 4.56
C GLU A 226 -2.23 23.77 4.09
N VAL A 227 -1.42 24.61 3.49
CA VAL A 227 -0.06 24.24 3.11
C VAL A 227 0.80 24.11 4.36
N VAL A 228 1.45 22.95 4.53
CA VAL A 228 2.59 22.84 5.42
C VAL A 228 3.82 23.34 4.66
N GLU A 229 4.36 24.48 5.06
CA GLU A 229 5.48 25.13 4.38
C GLU A 229 6.70 24.21 4.24
N ARG A 230 7.21 24.05 3.01
CA ARG A 230 8.26 23.07 2.69
C ARG A 230 9.53 23.19 3.54
N HIS A 231 9.90 24.40 3.94
CA HIS A 231 11.08 24.67 4.78
C HIS A 231 10.92 24.20 6.23
N THR A 232 9.69 23.90 6.68
CA THR A 232 9.38 23.45 8.06
C THR A 232 9.39 21.93 8.21
N TRP A 233 9.34 21.18 7.12
CA TRP A 233 9.09 19.73 7.14
C TRP A 233 10.12 18.96 7.96
N GLU A 234 11.41 19.26 7.82
CA GLU A 234 12.46 18.55 8.56
C GLU A 234 12.27 18.71 10.07
N ALA A 235 12.09 19.94 10.54
CA ALA A 235 11.87 20.22 11.95
C ALA A 235 10.63 19.49 12.46
N LEU A 236 9.51 19.57 11.73
CA LEU A 236 8.26 18.89 12.08
C LEU A 236 8.43 17.37 12.18
N PHE A 237 9.01 16.73 11.17
CA PHE A 237 9.22 15.28 11.18
C PHE A 237 10.16 14.85 12.31
N ARG A 238 11.18 15.64 12.63
CA ARG A 238 12.04 15.37 13.81
C ARG A 238 11.27 15.49 15.13
N THR A 239 10.40 16.50 15.27
CA THR A 239 9.54 16.60 16.48
C THR A 239 8.55 15.43 16.60
N GLN A 240 8.16 14.84 15.48
CA GLN A 240 7.33 13.62 15.41
C GLN A 240 8.13 12.32 15.63
N GLY A 241 9.44 12.43 15.90
CA GLY A 241 10.30 11.31 16.25
C GLY A 241 11.17 10.73 15.13
N MET A 242 11.12 11.29 13.91
CA MET A 242 11.95 10.81 12.80
C MET A 242 13.43 11.18 12.99
N LYS A 243 14.29 10.18 12.83
CA LYS A 243 15.75 10.32 12.84
C LYS A 243 16.28 10.68 11.45
N HIS A 244 15.69 10.10 10.40
CA HIS A 244 16.10 10.21 9.01
C HIS A 244 14.94 10.72 8.12
N PRO A 245 14.42 11.94 8.33
CA PRO A 245 13.22 12.42 7.64
C PRO A 245 13.39 12.66 6.12
N LEU A 246 14.63 12.65 5.62
CA LEU A 246 14.93 13.03 4.23
C LEU A 246 14.21 12.18 3.18
N PRO A 247 14.17 10.83 3.25
CA PRO A 247 13.46 10.02 2.25
C PRO A 247 11.96 10.37 2.19
N ARG A 248 11.32 10.64 3.33
CA ARG A 248 9.92 11.07 3.38
C ARG A 248 9.73 12.46 2.75
N MET A 249 10.60 13.41 3.06
CA MET A 249 10.57 14.74 2.42
C MET A 249 10.74 14.63 0.91
N ARG A 250 11.70 13.82 0.43
CA ARG A 250 11.92 13.59 -1.01
C ARG A 250 10.72 12.93 -1.67
N MET A 251 10.06 11.98 -1.00
CA MET A 251 8.82 11.40 -1.54
C MET A 251 7.75 12.48 -1.74
N LEU A 252 7.53 13.34 -0.75
CA LEU A 252 6.57 14.43 -0.87
C LEU A 252 6.95 15.45 -1.95
N ASP A 253 8.25 15.78 -2.06
CA ASP A 253 8.78 16.59 -3.17
C ASP A 253 8.45 15.94 -4.52
N GLY A 254 8.58 14.62 -4.64
CA GLY A 254 8.31 13.93 -5.89
C GLY A 254 6.87 13.96 -6.36
N PHE A 255 5.91 13.90 -5.43
CA PHE A 255 4.53 14.17 -5.77
C PHE A 255 4.31 15.64 -6.19
N ASN A 256 4.95 16.59 -5.51
CA ASN A 256 4.79 18.02 -5.76
C ASN A 256 5.44 18.48 -7.07
N GLU A 257 6.62 17.95 -7.38
CA GLU A 257 7.41 18.23 -8.58
C GLU A 257 6.97 17.37 -9.78
N GLY A 258 6.32 16.22 -9.52
CA GLY A 258 5.71 15.37 -10.54
C GLY A 258 6.57 14.22 -11.06
N TRP A 259 7.75 13.97 -10.47
CA TRP A 259 8.59 12.82 -10.82
C TRP A 259 8.16 11.52 -10.11
N ILE A 260 7.30 11.59 -9.07
CA ILE A 260 6.51 10.43 -8.64
C ILE A 260 5.21 10.42 -9.42
N CYS A 261 5.17 9.55 -10.42
CA CYS A 261 4.03 9.34 -11.30
C CYS A 261 3.91 7.86 -11.70
N PHE A 262 2.86 7.54 -12.45
CA PHE A 262 2.73 6.27 -13.13
C PHE A 262 3.57 6.25 -14.41
N GLU A 263 4.06 5.07 -14.78
CA GLU A 263 4.85 4.83 -15.98
C GLU A 263 3.96 4.61 -17.21
N SER A 264 2.77 4.02 -17.02
CA SER A 264 1.85 3.65 -18.11
C SER A 264 1.05 4.85 -18.61
N ASN A 265 0.49 4.71 -19.82
CA ASN A 265 -0.44 5.69 -20.35
C ASN A 265 -1.76 5.71 -19.54
N SER A 266 -2.51 6.82 -19.61
CA SER A 266 -3.77 7.00 -18.87
C SER A 266 -4.78 5.87 -19.07
N ASP A 267 -4.80 5.29 -20.26
CA ASP A 267 -5.77 4.31 -20.72
C ASP A 267 -5.41 2.88 -20.27
N GLU A 268 -4.16 2.68 -19.81
CA GLU A 268 -3.64 1.39 -19.32
C GLU A 268 -3.74 1.29 -17.80
N ILE A 269 -3.92 2.42 -17.11
CA ILE A 269 -4.07 2.48 -15.66
C ILE A 269 -5.47 1.99 -15.27
N LEU A 270 -5.51 0.97 -14.42
CA LEU A 270 -6.77 0.45 -13.88
C LEU A 270 -7.44 1.49 -12.99
N ARG A 271 -8.77 1.49 -13.03
CA ARG A 271 -9.62 2.40 -12.25
C ARG A 271 -10.35 1.62 -11.17
N GLY A 272 -10.11 2.01 -9.93
CA GLY A 272 -10.96 1.70 -8.79
C GLY A 272 -12.31 2.42 -8.91
N HIS A 273 -13.25 2.03 -8.06
CA HIS A 273 -14.63 2.52 -8.09
C HIS A 273 -15.05 3.15 -6.77
N VAL A 274 -14.24 3.02 -5.72
CA VAL A 274 -14.57 3.60 -4.40
C VAL A 274 -14.27 5.10 -4.40
N GLU A 275 -15.31 5.89 -4.17
CA GLU A 275 -15.22 7.34 -4.09
C GLU A 275 -14.58 7.82 -2.78
N LEU A 276 -13.92 8.98 -2.84
CA LEU A 276 -13.21 9.57 -1.71
C LEU A 276 -14.12 9.80 -0.50
N GLU A 277 -15.33 10.30 -0.73
CA GLU A 277 -16.34 10.59 0.29
C GLU A 277 -16.75 9.32 1.05
N THR A 278 -16.75 8.16 0.39
CA THR A 278 -17.03 6.87 1.04
C THR A 278 -15.94 6.54 2.06
N VAL A 279 -14.67 6.67 1.64
CA VAL A 279 -13.51 6.40 2.51
C VAL A 279 -13.46 7.39 3.67
N VAL A 280 -13.64 8.68 3.42
CA VAL A 280 -13.66 9.73 4.46
C VAL A 280 -14.81 9.49 5.44
N GLY A 281 -16.00 9.12 4.95
CA GLY A 281 -17.16 8.74 5.76
C GLY A 281 -16.83 7.62 6.75
N GLU A 282 -16.22 6.53 6.28
CA GLU A 282 -15.81 5.41 7.13
C GLU A 282 -14.74 5.78 8.15
N LEU A 283 -13.83 6.70 7.81
CA LEU A 283 -12.78 7.14 8.73
C LEU A 283 -13.35 8.00 9.86
N VAL A 284 -14.27 8.91 9.53
CA VAL A 284 -14.96 9.75 10.51
C VAL A 284 -15.82 8.89 11.44
N SER A 285 -16.54 7.89 10.92
CA SER A 285 -17.42 7.03 11.73
C SER A 285 -16.67 6.11 12.71
N ARG A 286 -15.35 5.94 12.57
CA ARG A 286 -14.53 5.14 13.51
C ARG A 286 -14.08 5.96 14.72
N ARG A 287 -14.20 7.30 14.66
CA ARG A 287 -13.90 8.20 15.79
C ARG A 287 -15.09 8.33 16.74
N THR A 288 -16.31 8.23 16.21
CA THR A 288 -17.57 8.28 16.97
C THR A 288 -17.85 6.97 17.69
#